data_AF-A0A0D4HPR1-F1
#
_entry.id   AF-A0A0D4HPR1-F1
#
_cell.length_a   1.000
_cell.length_b   1.000
_cell.length_c   1.000
_cell.angle_alpha   90.00
_cell.angle_beta   90.00
_cell.angle_gamma   90.00
#
_symmetry.space_group_name_H-M   'P 1'
#
loop_
_entity.id
_entity.type
_entity.pdbx_description
1 polymer ?
#
loop_
_entity_poly.entity_id
_entity_poly.type
_entity_poly.pdbx_seq_one_letter_code
_entity_poly.pdbx_strand_id
1 'polypeptide(L)'
;EANMFSKDPYCLILSGGGTKGVYHLGVWKALKKLKIPVNAFLGSSIGAVISAFFVQGDIEFLEKTYDYDLESVLHIPEALKKDGELSVSKENLEDFKTFFINLTQNKGLDTSPFRKLIASHLNEDKI
;
A
#
# COMPACT_ATOMS: atom_id res chain seq x y z
N GLU A 1 -5.63 32.24 3.39
CA GLU A 1 -4.75 31.15 3.87
C GLU A 1 -5.39 30.51 5.09
N ALA A 2 -5.88 29.28 4.98
CA ALA A 2 -6.48 28.56 6.09
C ALA A 2 -5.39 27.73 6.78
N ASN A 3 -5.27 27.92 8.10
CA ASN A 3 -4.29 27.28 8.97
C ASN A 3 -4.35 25.75 8.77
N MET A 4 -3.33 25.20 8.10
CA MET A 4 -3.36 23.84 7.53
C MET A 4 -3.04 22.73 8.57
N PHE A 5 -2.88 23.11 9.84
CA PHE A 5 -2.55 22.18 10.92
C PHE A 5 -3.54 22.35 12.07
N SER A 6 -4.34 21.30 12.35
CA SER A 6 -5.04 21.21 13.62
C SER A 6 -4.01 21.15 14.75
N LYS A 7 -4.40 21.59 15.95
CA LYS A 7 -3.51 21.61 17.11
C LYS A 7 -2.98 20.21 17.48
N ASP A 8 -3.72 19.16 17.12
CA ASP A 8 -3.37 17.75 17.28
C ASP A 8 -3.73 16.97 16.00
N PRO A 9 -2.80 16.77 15.05
CA PRO A 9 -3.04 16.00 13.85
C PRO A 9 -2.78 14.49 14.07
N TYR A 10 -3.44 13.64 13.28
CA TYR A 10 -3.30 12.19 13.35
C TYR A 10 -2.22 11.66 12.41
N CYS A 11 -1.61 10.54 12.81
CA CYS A 11 -0.83 9.69 11.92
C CYS A 11 -1.68 8.53 11.40
N LEU A 12 -1.76 8.37 10.08
CA LEU A 12 -2.45 7.24 9.46
C LEU A 12 -1.47 6.09 9.24
N ILE A 13 -1.73 4.94 9.87
CA ILE A 13 -0.91 3.74 9.75
C ILE A 13 -1.60 2.74 8.80
N LEU A 14 -0.96 2.47 7.66
CA LEU A 14 -1.44 1.56 6.62
C LEU A 14 -0.76 0.20 6.73
N SER A 15 -1.52 -0.82 7.09
CA SER A 15 -1.01 -2.19 7.05
C SER A 15 -0.69 -2.63 5.62
N GLY A 16 0.12 -3.69 5.50
CA GLY A 16 0.19 -4.46 4.27
C GLY A 16 -1.15 -5.15 3.95
N GLY A 17 -1.20 -5.83 2.79
CA GLY A 17 -2.41 -6.53 2.36
C GLY A 17 -2.41 -6.96 0.89
N GLY A 18 -1.27 -6.88 0.19
CA GLY A 18 -1.20 -7.17 -1.24
C GLY A 18 -2.16 -6.29 -2.05
N THR A 19 -2.94 -6.92 -2.92
CA THR A 19 -3.91 -6.23 -3.80
C THR A 19 -5.05 -5.55 -3.04
N LYS A 20 -5.44 -6.08 -1.88
CA LYS A 20 -6.44 -5.47 -0.98
C LYS A 20 -6.00 -4.13 -0.37
N GLY A 21 -4.72 -3.76 -0.52
CA GLY A 21 -4.22 -2.44 -0.13
C GLY A 21 -4.99 -1.29 -0.79
N VAL A 22 -5.64 -1.52 -1.94
CA VAL A 22 -6.50 -0.55 -2.63
C VAL A 22 -7.56 0.09 -1.72
N TYR A 23 -8.08 -0.67 -0.74
CA TYR A 23 -9.12 -0.17 0.14
C TYR A 23 -8.66 1.03 1.00
N HIS A 24 -7.35 1.20 1.19
CA HIS A 24 -6.78 2.37 1.88
C HIS A 24 -7.13 3.69 1.17
N LEU A 25 -7.33 3.70 -0.16
CA LEU A 25 -7.76 4.90 -0.90
C LEU A 25 -9.17 5.35 -0.49
N GLY A 26 -10.08 4.39 -0.33
CA GLY A 26 -11.44 4.68 0.10
C GLY A 26 -11.46 5.30 1.50
N VAL A 27 -10.66 4.75 2.41
CA VAL A 27 -10.47 5.30 3.76
C VAL A 27 -9.92 6.73 3.70
N TRP A 28 -8.90 6.97 2.88
CA TRP A 28 -8.31 8.31 2.76
C TRP A 28 -9.31 9.35 2.24
N LYS A 29 -10.08 9.00 1.20
CA LYS A 29 -11.17 9.85 0.68
C LYS A 29 -12.21 10.18 1.75
N ALA A 30 -12.59 9.19 2.55
CA ALA A 30 -13.55 9.38 3.64
C ALA A 30 -12.99 10.32 4.72
N LEU A 31 -11.74 10.15 5.14
CA LEU A 31 -11.07 11.02 6.12
C LEU A 31 -11.00 12.47 5.64
N LYS A 32 -10.66 12.68 4.35
CA LYS A 32 -10.67 14.02 3.72
C LYS A 32 -12.06 14.64 3.71
N LYS A 33 -13.10 13.88 3.34
CA LYS A 33 -14.49 14.34 3.34
C LYS A 33 -14.97 14.74 4.73
N LEU A 34 -14.56 13.98 5.75
CA LEU A 34 -14.86 14.25 7.15
C LEU A 34 -13.99 15.35 7.78
N LYS A 35 -13.04 15.91 7.01
CA LYS A 35 -12.08 16.93 7.49
C LYS A 35 -11.27 16.46 8.71
N ILE A 36 -10.96 15.16 8.78
CA ILE A 36 -10.06 14.62 9.81
C ILE A 36 -8.63 15.03 9.47
N PRO A 37 -7.91 15.72 10.38
CA PRO A 37 -6.55 16.20 10.11
C PRO A 37 -5.55 15.05 10.20
N VAL A 38 -4.96 14.67 9.08
CA VAL A 38 -3.85 13.71 8.99
C VAL A 38 -2.65 14.41 8.40
N ASN A 39 -1.52 14.38 9.09
CA ASN A 39 -0.27 15.02 8.66
C ASN A 39 0.92 14.07 8.58
N ALA A 40 0.73 12.81 8.98
CA ALA A 40 1.75 11.79 8.94
C ALA A 40 1.16 10.48 8.41
N PHE A 41 1.98 9.75 7.67
CA PHE A 41 1.63 8.45 7.10
C PHE A 41 2.75 7.47 7.41
N LEU A 42 2.37 6.27 7.81
CA LEU A 42 3.25 5.15 8.08
C LEU A 42 2.68 3.95 7.35
N GLY A 43 3.52 3.13 6.73
CA GLY A 43 3.03 2.00 5.95
C GLY A 43 3.98 0.83 5.91
N SER A 44 3.42 -0.37 5.71
CA SER A 44 4.18 -1.61 5.52
C SER A 44 3.82 -2.28 4.19
N SER A 45 4.83 -2.76 3.45
CA SER A 45 4.66 -3.37 2.12
C SER A 45 3.87 -2.45 1.18
N ILE A 46 2.74 -2.89 0.61
CA ILE A 46 1.88 -2.04 -0.24
C ILE A 46 1.40 -0.78 0.49
N GLY A 47 1.20 -0.85 1.80
CA GLY A 47 0.84 0.31 2.62
C GLY A 47 1.92 1.39 2.63
N ALA A 48 3.20 1.01 2.52
CA ALA A 48 4.31 1.96 2.43
C ALA A 48 4.27 2.74 1.11
N VAL A 49 4.02 2.02 0.01
CA VAL A 49 3.86 2.62 -1.32
C VAL A 49 2.69 3.60 -1.35
N ILE A 50 1.52 3.16 -0.89
CA ILE A 50 0.32 4.03 -0.83
C ILE A 50 0.56 5.25 0.07
N SER A 51 1.24 5.07 1.22
CA SER A 51 1.58 6.17 2.13
C SER A 51 2.42 7.24 1.42
N ALA A 52 3.41 6.82 0.63
CA ALA A 52 4.26 7.73 -0.13
C ALA A 52 3.46 8.57 -1.14
N PHE A 53 2.53 7.94 -1.87
CA PHE A 53 1.63 8.64 -2.78
C PHE A 53 0.64 9.57 -2.05
N PHE A 54 0.17 9.20 -0.85
CA PHE A 54 -0.67 10.07 -0.03
C PHE A 54 0.06 11.34 0.42
N VAL A 55 1.35 11.21 0.81
CA VAL A 55 2.20 12.37 1.17
C VAL A 55 2.39 13.28 -0.05
N GLN A 56 2.73 12.71 -1.20
CA GLN A 56 2.90 13.46 -2.45
C GLN A 56 1.60 14.17 -2.90
N GLY A 57 0.44 13.64 -2.51
CA GLY A 57 -0.87 14.17 -2.89
C GLY A 57 -1.33 13.75 -4.30
N ASP A 58 -0.56 12.90 -4.98
CA ASP A 58 -0.91 12.35 -6.30
C ASP A 58 -1.62 11.00 -6.12
N ILE A 59 -2.93 11.08 -5.87
CA ILE A 59 -3.79 9.90 -5.74
C ILE A 59 -4.35 9.44 -7.08
N GLU A 60 -4.21 10.23 -8.15
CA GLU A 60 -4.80 9.95 -9.45
C GLU A 60 -4.08 8.78 -10.14
N PHE A 61 -2.75 8.71 -9.97
CA PHE A 61 -1.98 7.54 -10.38
C PHE A 61 -2.48 6.27 -9.68
N LEU A 62 -2.62 6.30 -8.35
CA LEU A 62 -3.12 5.16 -7.60
C LEU A 62 -4.49 4.72 -8.13
N GLU A 63 -5.44 5.65 -8.29
CA GLU A 63 -6.79 5.37 -8.80
C GLU A 63 -6.80 4.70 -10.18
N LYS A 64 -5.89 5.08 -11.09
CA LYS A 64 -5.80 4.51 -12.44
C LYS A 64 -5.09 3.16 -12.48
N THR A 65 -4.05 2.98 -11.67
CA THR A 65 -3.20 1.78 -11.70
C THR A 65 -3.84 0.58 -10.99
N TYR A 66 -4.76 0.81 -10.06
CA TYR A 66 -5.45 -0.29 -9.37
C TYR A 66 -6.31 -1.17 -10.27
N ASP A 67 -6.77 -0.64 -11.41
CA ASP A 67 -7.69 -1.34 -12.29
C ASP A 67 -7.00 -2.43 -13.15
N TYR A 68 -5.65 -2.45 -13.22
CA TYR A 68 -4.94 -3.30 -14.19
C TYR A 68 -3.70 -4.09 -13.74
N ASP A 69 -3.00 -3.78 -12.63
CA ASP A 69 -1.59 -4.25 -12.55
C ASP A 69 -1.03 -4.68 -11.18
N LEU A 70 -1.83 -4.83 -10.12
CA LEU A 70 -1.26 -5.21 -8.82
C LEU A 70 -1.19 -6.73 -8.57
N GLU A 71 -2.08 -7.51 -9.17
CA GLU A 71 -2.07 -8.98 -9.07
C GLU A 71 -0.97 -9.62 -9.92
N SER A 72 -0.68 -9.03 -11.09
CA SER A 72 0.38 -9.44 -12.01
C SER A 72 1.79 -9.31 -11.40
N VAL A 73 1.96 -8.34 -10.50
CA VAL A 73 3.26 -8.00 -9.90
C VAL A 73 3.62 -8.90 -8.71
N LEU A 74 2.63 -9.55 -8.07
CA LEU A 74 2.84 -10.40 -6.90
C LEU A 74 2.52 -11.86 -7.26
N HIS A 75 3.57 -12.68 -7.45
CA HIS A 75 3.43 -14.13 -7.57
C HIS A 75 3.10 -14.74 -6.19
N ILE A 76 1.81 -14.74 -5.85
CA ILE A 76 1.32 -15.27 -4.57
C ILE A 76 1.12 -16.79 -4.67
N PRO A 77 1.66 -17.59 -3.73
CA PRO A 77 1.41 -19.03 -3.64
C PRO A 77 -0.08 -19.35 -3.52
N GLU A 78 -0.55 -20.41 -4.16
CA GLU A 78 -1.97 -20.83 -4.08
C GLU A 78 -2.45 -21.12 -2.67
N ALA A 79 -1.58 -21.61 -1.78
CA ALA A 79 -1.89 -21.83 -0.36
C ALA A 79 -2.30 -20.54 0.38
N LEU A 80 -1.93 -19.37 -0.16
CA LEU A 80 -2.28 -18.06 0.39
C LEU A 80 -3.41 -17.39 -0.40
N LYS A 81 -3.96 -18.07 -1.41
CA LYS A 81 -5.07 -17.57 -2.21
C LYS A 81 -6.40 -18.13 -1.72
N LYS A 82 -7.39 -17.26 -1.59
CA LYS A 82 -8.81 -17.63 -1.45
C LYS A 82 -9.58 -16.78 -2.46
N ASP A 83 -10.33 -17.45 -3.33
CA ASP A 83 -11.08 -16.81 -4.43
C ASP A 83 -10.20 -15.97 -5.38
N GLY A 84 -8.96 -16.43 -5.63
CA GLY A 84 -7.99 -15.74 -6.49
C GLY A 84 -7.18 -14.64 -5.78
N GLU A 85 -7.60 -14.22 -4.60
CA GLU A 85 -6.99 -13.11 -3.86
C GLU A 85 -6.12 -13.59 -2.69
N LEU A 86 -5.16 -12.76 -2.28
CA LEU A 86 -4.42 -12.97 -1.03
C LEU A 86 -5.39 -12.98 0.16
N SER A 87 -5.35 -14.04 0.96
CA SER A 87 -6.13 -14.20 2.16
C SER A 87 -5.23 -14.57 3.32
N VAL A 88 -5.31 -13.82 4.42
CA VAL A 88 -4.61 -14.13 5.67
C VAL A 88 -5.66 -14.54 6.71
N SER A 89 -5.61 -15.80 7.12
CA SER A 89 -6.44 -16.39 8.17
C SER A 89 -5.55 -17.00 9.26
N LYS A 90 -6.16 -17.39 10.37
CA LYS A 90 -5.43 -18.13 11.43
C LYS A 90 -4.87 -19.46 10.92
N GLU A 91 -5.52 -20.07 9.93
CA GLU A 91 -5.10 -21.37 9.40
C GLU A 91 -3.86 -21.26 8.49
N ASN A 92 -3.69 -20.18 7.74
CA ASN A 92 -2.60 -20.02 6.75
C ASN A 92 -1.51 -19.00 7.16
N LEU A 93 -1.51 -18.58 8.43
CA LEU A 93 -0.55 -17.60 8.95
C LEU A 93 0.90 -18.10 8.86
N GLU A 94 1.12 -19.39 9.05
CA GLU A 94 2.46 -19.99 9.02
C GLU A 94 3.01 -20.08 7.60
N ASP A 95 2.16 -20.42 6.63
CA ASP A 95 2.48 -20.35 5.21
C ASP A 95 2.76 -18.92 4.77
N PHE A 96 2.01 -17.95 5.30
CA PHE A 96 2.20 -16.53 5.01
C PHE A 96 3.57 -16.05 5.51
N LYS A 97 3.92 -16.37 6.76
CA LYS A 97 5.26 -16.07 7.30
C LYS A 97 6.35 -16.73 6.48
N THR A 98 6.18 -18.00 6.14
CA THR A 98 7.14 -18.78 5.35
C THR A 98 7.33 -18.19 3.96
N PHE A 99 6.26 -17.75 3.31
CA PHE A 99 6.33 -17.03 2.05
C PHE A 99 7.16 -15.75 2.18
N PHE A 100 6.86 -14.89 3.18
CA PHE A 100 7.62 -13.65 3.39
C PHE A 100 9.09 -13.88 3.77
N ILE A 101 9.40 -14.89 4.57
CA ILE A 101 10.78 -15.27 4.94
C ILE A 101 11.53 -15.81 3.71
N ASN A 102 10.89 -16.64 2.89
CA ASN A 102 11.51 -17.13 1.66
C ASN A 102 11.75 -16.01 0.65
N LEU A 103 10.87 -15.01 0.61
CA LEU A 103 11.12 -13.81 -0.20
C LEU A 103 12.37 -13.07 0.28
N THR A 104 12.58 -12.88 1.58
CA THR A 104 13.80 -12.20 2.06
C THR A 104 15.06 -13.04 1.86
N GLN A 105 14.99 -14.36 1.99
CA GLN A 105 16.11 -15.28 1.74
C GLN A 105 16.50 -15.37 0.26
N ASN A 106 15.52 -15.34 -0.65
CA ASN A 106 15.76 -15.39 -2.11
C ASN A 106 16.11 -14.02 -2.72
N LYS A 107 16.48 -13.02 -1.90
CA LYS A 107 16.74 -11.63 -2.31
C LYS A 107 15.54 -10.89 -2.91
N GLY A 108 14.33 -11.33 -2.60
CA GLY A 108 13.06 -10.69 -2.96
C GLY A 108 12.35 -11.34 -4.14
N LEU A 109 11.17 -10.80 -4.47
CA LEU A 109 10.59 -10.95 -5.81
C LEU A 109 11.41 -10.09 -6.78
N ASP A 110 11.40 -10.42 -8.09
CA ASP A 110 11.85 -9.45 -9.09
C ASP A 110 10.93 -8.24 -9.04
N THR A 111 11.38 -7.21 -8.32
CA THR A 111 10.64 -5.97 -8.12
C THR A 111 10.92 -4.97 -9.24
N SER A 112 11.72 -5.31 -10.26
CA SER A 112 12.13 -4.37 -11.30
C SER A 112 10.95 -3.68 -12.00
N PRO A 113 9.86 -4.38 -12.39
CA PRO A 113 8.68 -3.73 -12.98
C PRO A 113 8.01 -2.76 -12.01
N PHE A 114 7.80 -3.21 -10.77
CA PHE A 114 7.14 -2.42 -9.73
C PHE A 114 7.96 -1.20 -9.32
N ARG A 115 9.29 -1.36 -9.19
CA ARG A 115 10.22 -0.27 -8.87
C ARG A 115 10.23 0.77 -9.97
N LYS A 116 10.24 0.37 -11.25
CA LYS A 116 10.15 1.30 -12.38
C LYS A 116 8.82 2.04 -12.39
N LEU A 117 7.72 1.35 -12.13
CA LEU A 117 6.37 1.90 -12.07
C LEU A 117 6.25 2.96 -10.96
N ILE A 118 6.78 2.68 -9.77
CA ILE A 118 6.83 3.65 -8.66
C ILE A 118 7.75 4.81 -9.02
N ALA A 119 8.98 4.54 -9.47
CA ALA A 119 9.97 5.58 -9.74
C ALA A 119 9.55 6.55 -10.86
N SER A 120 8.66 6.16 -11.77
CA SER A 120 8.14 7.07 -12.80
C SER A 120 7.03 8.01 -12.33
N HIS A 121 6.42 7.75 -11.16
CA HIS A 121 5.28 8.53 -10.65
C HIS A 121 5.52 9.12 -9.26
N LEU A 122 6.46 8.56 -8.49
CA LEU A 122 6.81 9.01 -7.16
C LEU A 122 8.01 9.96 -7.22
N ASN A 123 7.86 11.12 -6.61
CA ASN A 123 8.87 12.16 -6.48
C ASN A 123 9.36 12.20 -5.04
N GLU A 124 10.59 11.73 -4.82
CA GLU A 124 11.21 11.65 -3.49
C GLU A 124 11.38 13.03 -2.82
N ASP A 125 11.50 14.13 -3.58
CA ASP A 125 11.61 15.48 -3.01
C ASP A 125 10.29 15.97 -2.37
N LYS A 126 9.17 15.30 -2.65
CA LYS A 126 7.84 15.64 -2.13
C LYS A 126 7.41 14.79 -0.93
N ILE A 127 8.28 13.88 -0.48
CA ILE A 127 7.97 12.85 0.53
C ILE A 127 8.92 13.00 1.72
#